data_AF-A0A6L4YH06-F1
#
_entry.id   AF-A0A6L4YH06-F1
#
_cell.length_a   1.000
_cell.length_b   1.000
_cell.length_c   1.000
_cell.angle_alpha   90.00
_cell.angle_beta   90.00
_cell.angle_gamma   90.00
#
_symmetry.space_group_name_H-M   'P 1'
#
loop_
_entity.id
_entity.type
_entity.pdbx_description
1 polymer ?
#
loop_
_entity_poly.entity_id
_entity_poly.type
_entity_poly.pdbx_seq_one_letter_code
_entity_poly.pdbx_strand_id
1 'polypeptide(L)' 'MKRAALLVAAFGYMVLLIEAIRAAVAWWKGELTQPGWIDIALIALLPVLAWIWWRYISPFGRPDCQKCALPPDLGKHP' A
#
# COMPACT_ATOMS: atom_id res chain seq x y z
N MET A 1 -23.12 -4.57 12.04
CA MET A 1 -22.72 -3.29 11.40
C MET A 1 -21.20 -3.04 11.37
N LYS A 2 -20.45 -3.27 12.46
CA LYS A 2 -18.97 -3.07 12.50
C LYS A 2 -18.19 -3.77 11.38
N ARG A 3 -18.52 -5.04 11.05
CA ARG A 3 -17.84 -5.79 10.00
C ARG A 3 -18.05 -5.18 8.60
N ALA A 4 -19.27 -4.76 8.29
CA ALA A 4 -19.57 -4.11 7.01
C ALA A 4 -18.81 -2.78 6.88
N ALA A 5 -18.77 -1.97 7.95
CA ALA A 5 -18.01 -0.72 7.95
C ALA A 5 -16.50 -0.95 7.73
N LEU A 6 -15.93 -2.00 8.35
CA LEU A 6 -14.52 -2.36 8.13
C LEU A 6 -14.25 -2.82 6.69
N LEU A 7 -15.16 -3.59 6.09
CA LEU A 7 -15.04 -4.02 4.70
C LEU A 7 -15.13 -2.83 3.74
N VAL A 8 -16.04 -1.89 3.98
CA VAL A 8 -16.16 -0.66 3.19
C VAL A 8 -14.92 0.20 3.33
N ALA A 9 -14.38 0.35 4.54
CA ALA A 9 -13.15 1.10 4.77
C ALA A 9 -11.94 0.46 4.07
N ALA A 10 -11.80 -0.87 4.16
CA ALA A 10 -10.74 -1.61 3.49
C ALA A 10 -10.84 -1.49 1.96
N PHE A 11 -12.05 -1.59 1.42
CA PHE A 11 -12.32 -1.41 0.00
C PHE A 11 -11.99 0.02 -0.46
N GLY A 12 -12.47 1.03 0.26
CA GLY A 12 -12.19 2.44 -0.05
C GLY A 12 -10.69 2.75 -0.01
N TYR A 13 -9.97 2.23 0.98
CA TYR A 13 -8.52 2.35 1.06
C TYR A 13 -7.81 1.70 -0.12
N MET A 14 -8.23 0.48 -0.51
CA MET A 14 -7.66 -0.23 -1.65
C MET A 14 -7.85 0.55 -2.97
N VAL A 15 -9.06 1.04 -3.23
CA VAL A 15 -9.36 1.86 -4.41
C VAL A 15 -8.50 3.13 -4.41
N LEU A 16 -8.43 3.82 -3.28
CA LEU A 16 -7.66 5.06 -3.14
C LEU A 16 -6.17 4.84 -3.42
N LEU A 17 -5.58 3.77 -2.89
CA LEU A 17 -4.18 3.43 -3.15
C LEU A 17 -3.94 3.09 -4.62
N ILE A 18 -4.82 2.32 -5.25
CA ILE A 18 -4.70 1.94 -6.67
C ILE A 18 -4.75 3.19 -7.55
N GLU A 19 -5.73 4.07 -7.33
CA GLU A 19 -5.87 5.31 -8.11
C GLU A 19 -4.67 6.25 -7.89
N ALA A 20 -4.13 6.32 -6.67
CA ALA A 20 -2.90 7.06 -6.38
C ALA A 20 -1.68 6.51 -7.14
N ILE A 21 -1.53 5.18 -7.22
CA ILE A 21 -0.47 4.54 -8.01
C ILE A 21 -0.66 4.85 -9.50
N ARG A 22 -1.90 4.75 -10.01
CA ARG A 22 -2.20 5.03 -11.42
C ARG A 22 -1.88 6.48 -11.79
N ALA A 23 -2.30 7.43 -10.96
CA ALA A 23 -1.99 8.86 -11.14
C ALA A 23 -0.48 9.10 -11.12
N ALA A 24 0.24 8.50 -10.17
CA ALA A 24 1.70 8.62 -10.10
C ALA A 24 2.41 8.00 -11.32
N VAL A 25 1.96 6.85 -11.81
CA VAL A 25 2.51 6.21 -13.01
C VAL A 25 2.23 7.03 -14.27
N ALA A 26 1.00 7.53 -14.44
CA ALA A 26 0.64 8.38 -15.57
C ALA A 26 1.43 9.70 -15.55
N TRP A 27 1.65 10.27 -14.37
CA TRP A 27 2.50 11.46 -14.19
C TRP A 27 3.96 11.15 -14.54
N TRP A 28 4.49 10.02 -14.06
CA TRP A 28 5.84 9.56 -14.36
C TRP A 28 6.07 9.33 -15.87
N LYS A 29 5.06 8.82 -16.57
CA LYS A 29 5.11 8.61 -18.02
C LYS A 29 4.90 9.90 -18.84
N GLY A 30 4.57 11.02 -18.19
CA GLY A 30 4.23 12.26 -18.88
C GLY A 30 2.86 12.25 -19.58
N GLU A 31 2.00 11.27 -19.28
CA GLU A 31 0.62 11.19 -19.79
C GLU A 31 -0.29 12.25 -19.16
N LEU A 32 0.08 12.75 -17.97
CA LEU A 32 -0.54 13.88 -17.26
C LEU A 32 0.24 15.17 -17.53
N THR A 33 0.06 15.76 -18.71
CA THR A 33 0.67 17.06 -19.08
C THR A 33 0.08 18.24 -18.30
N GLN A 34 -1.18 18.15 -17.87
CA GLN A 34 -1.84 19.09 -16.95
C GLN A 34 -2.62 18.32 -15.89
N PRO A 35 -1.99 17.90 -14.77
CA PRO A 35 -2.68 17.18 -13.72
C PRO A 35 -3.75 18.06 -13.05
N GLY A 36 -4.93 17.49 -12.85
CA GLY A 36 -5.99 18.15 -12.07
C GLY A 36 -5.66 18.15 -10.58
N TRP A 37 -6.42 18.90 -9.79
CA TRP A 37 -6.26 18.96 -8.33
C TRP A 37 -6.38 17.59 -7.66
N ILE A 38 -7.22 16.70 -8.21
CA ILE A 38 -7.39 15.34 -7.70
C ILE A 38 -6.13 14.50 -7.96
N ASP A 39 -5.54 14.59 -9.16
CA ASP A 39 -4.31 13.85 -9.49
C ASP A 39 -3.16 14.29 -8.59
N ILE A 40 -3.03 15.61 -8.36
CA ILE A 40 -2.03 16.17 -7.45
C ILE A 40 -2.24 15.63 -6.03
N ALA A 41 -3.48 15.64 -5.53
CA ALA A 41 -3.80 15.12 -4.20
C ALA A 41 -3.49 13.62 -4.10
N LEU A 42 -3.83 12.84 -5.12
CA LEU A 42 -3.55 11.40 -5.18
C LEU A 42 -2.05 11.10 -5.18
N ILE A 43 -1.27 11.82 -6.00
CA ILE A 43 0.19 11.68 -6.06
C ILE A 43 0.83 12.05 -4.72
N ALA A 44 0.40 13.17 -4.11
CA ALA A 44 0.90 13.62 -2.82
C ALA A 44 0.52 12.68 -1.66
N LEU A 45 -0.63 12.01 -1.75
CA LEU A 45 -1.13 11.09 -0.73
C LEU A 45 -0.51 9.70 -0.83
N LEU A 46 0.02 9.32 -2.00
CA LEU A 46 0.61 8.01 -2.26
C LEU A 46 1.65 7.57 -1.20
N PRO A 47 2.61 8.40 -0.76
CA PRO A 47 3.60 8.00 0.25
C PRO A 47 2.96 7.61 1.59
N VAL A 48 1.92 8.34 2.01
CA VAL A 48 1.19 8.06 3.25
C VAL A 48 0.44 6.74 3.14
N LEU A 49 -0.25 6.52 2.02
CA LEU A 49 -0.98 5.27 1.77
C LEU A 49 -0.03 4.07 1.73
N ALA A 50 1.11 4.21 1.06
CA ALA A 50 2.15 3.18 1.01
C ALA A 50 2.73 2.87 2.41
N TRP A 51 2.96 3.89 3.23
CA TRP A 51 3.42 3.70 4.61
C TRP A 51 2.39 2.95 5.46
N ILE A 52 1.10 3.31 5.36
CA ILE A 52 0.01 2.59 6.06
C ILE A 52 -0.04 1.13 5.61
N TRP A 53 0.06 0.88 4.29
CA TRP A 53 0.07 -0.49 3.75
C TRP A 53 1.23 -1.27 4.36
N TRP A 54 2.44 -0.71 4.27
CA TRP A 54 3.65 -1.35 4.78
C TRP A 54 3.51 -1.67 6.27
N ARG A 55 3.09 -0.70 7.08
CA ARG A 55 3.11 -0.82 8.54
C ARG A 55 2.04 -1.74 9.12
N TYR A 56 0.85 -1.78 8.52
CA TYR A 56 -0.33 -2.43 9.13
C TYR A 56 -0.86 -3.63 8.33
N ILE A 57 -0.76 -3.59 7.00
CA ILE A 57 -1.37 -4.58 6.10
C ILE A 57 -0.34 -5.59 5.60
N SER A 58 0.84 -5.12 5.19
CA SER A 58 1.90 -5.95 4.63
C SER A 58 2.45 -6.94 5.66
N PRO A 59 2.71 -8.20 5.26
CA PRO A 59 3.42 -9.14 6.10
C PRO A 59 4.88 -8.72 6.37
N PHE A 60 5.46 -7.87 5.53
CA PHE A 60 6.87 -7.44 5.62
C PHE A 60 7.13 -6.30 6.60
N GLY A 61 6.14 -5.46 6.88
CA GLY A 61 6.30 -4.35 7.83
C GLY A 61 5.91 -4.68 9.27
N ARG A 62 5.60 -5.96 9.56
CA ARG A 62 5.37 -6.44 10.92
C ARG A 62 6.68 -7.01 11.49
N PRO A 63 7.25 -6.40 12.55
CA PRO A 63 8.49 -6.89 13.16
C PRO A 63 8.36 -8.32 13.72
N ASP A 64 7.15 -8.74 14.12
CA ASP A 64 6.89 -10.07 14.70
C ASP A 64 6.20 -11.04 13.72
N CYS A 65 6.49 -10.95 12.42
CA CYS A 65 5.88 -11.85 11.44
C CYS A 65 6.50 -13.26 11.55
N GLN A 66 5.98 -14.08 12.46
CA GLN A 66 6.42 -15.48 12.66
C GLN A 66 6.26 -16.35 11.40
N LYS A 67 5.40 -15.95 10.44
CA LYS A 67 5.22 -16.63 9.16
C LYS A 67 6.28 -16.28 8.10
N CYS A 68 7.04 -15.21 8.32
CA CYS A 68 8.18 -14.81 7.49
C CYS A 68 9.52 -15.16 8.14
N ALA A 69 9.52 -15.72 9.35
CA ALA A 69 10.71 -16.29 9.96
C ALA A 69 11.14 -17.51 9.14
N LEU A 70 12.41 -17.54 8.73
CA LEU A 70 13.02 -18.73 8.14
C LEU A 70 12.84 -19.91 9.12
N PRO A 71 12.52 -21.13 8.61
CA PRO A 71 12.57 -22.33 9.43
C PRO A 71 13.92 -22.41 10.15
N PRO A 72 13.97 -22.67 11.47
CA PRO A 72 15.20 -22.70 12.25
C PRO A 72 16.22 -23.75 11.75
N ASP A 73 15.77 -24.67 10.92
CA ASP A 73 16.46 -25.78 10.29
C ASP A 73 17.30 -25.39 9.05
N LEU A 74 17.12 -24.19 8.48
CA LEU A 74 17.94 -23.68 7.35
C LEU A 74 19.19 -22.89 7.80
N GLY A 75 19.37 -22.64 9.10
CA GLY A 75 20.52 -21.93 9.68
C GLY A 75 21.64 -22.82 10.21
N LYS A 76 21.48 -24.15 10.14
CA LYS A 76 22.51 -25.13 10.51
C LYS A 76 22.97 -25.90 9.27
N HIS A 77 23.78 -25.25 8.43
CA HIS A 77 24.70 -26.02 7.60
C HIS A 77 25.91 -26.40 8.47
N PRO A 78 26.36 -27.68 8.46
CA PRO A 78 27.64 -28.07 9.02
C PRO A 78 28.82 -27.42 8.27
#